data_AF-A0A645A715-F1
#
_entry.id   AF-A0A645A715-F1
#
_cell.length_a   1.000
_cell.length_b   1.000
_cell.length_c   1.000
_cell.angle_alpha   90.00
_cell.angle_beta   90.00
_cell.angle_gamma   90.00
#
_symmetry.space_group_name_H-M   'P 1'
#
loop_
_entity.id
_entity.type
_entity.pdbx_description
1 polymer ?
#
loop_
_entity_poly.entity_id
_entity_poly.type
_entity_poly.pdbx_seq_one_letter_code
_entity_poly.pdbx_strand_id
1 'polypeptide(L)'
;MNPTRGLDVGAIEFVYEQIESQKSRKKAILLISTELSEILRLSDRIAVLFQGRLMGIVERKEATVEQLGRLMAGISAGKDGNRNEEA
;
A
#
# COMPACT_ATOMS: atom_id res chain seq x y z
N MET A 1 11.01 -4.61 2.41
CA MET A 1 10.84 -5.77 3.33
C MET A 1 9.36 -5.93 3.56
N ASN A 2 8.80 -7.12 3.27
CA ASN A 2 7.40 -7.45 3.53
C ASN A 2 7.30 -8.34 4.79
N PRO A 3 6.28 -8.16 5.65
CA PRO A 3 6.23 -8.74 7.00
C PRO A 3 5.97 -10.26 7.02
N THR A 4 5.54 -10.83 5.90
CA THR A 4 5.18 -12.24 5.72
C THR A 4 6.24 -13.05 4.96
N ARG A 5 7.40 -12.45 4.64
CA ARG A 5 8.43 -13.11 3.84
C ARG A 5 9.03 -14.33 4.56
N GLY A 6 9.04 -15.48 3.88
CA GLY A 6 9.66 -16.71 4.40
C GLY A 6 8.76 -17.55 5.32
N LEU A 7 7.49 -17.15 5.49
CA LEU A 7 6.46 -17.96 6.12
C LEU A 7 5.81 -18.88 5.09
N ASP A 8 5.37 -20.06 5.53
CA ASP A 8 4.47 -20.90 4.73
C ASP A 8 3.07 -20.28 4.65
N VAL A 9 2.24 -20.79 3.74
CA VAL A 9 0.89 -20.24 3.48
C VAL A 9 0.02 -20.22 4.74
N GLY A 10 0.09 -21.24 5.59
CA GLY A 10 -0.71 -21.30 6.82
C GLY A 10 -0.26 -20.26 7.85
N ALA A 11 1.05 -20.09 8.01
CA ALA A 11 1.60 -19.07 8.90
C ALA A 11 1.28 -17.63 8.42
N ILE A 12 1.23 -17.39 7.10
CA ILE A 12 0.82 -16.10 6.54
C ILE A 12 -0.63 -15.77 6.90
N GLU A 13 -1.55 -16.73 6.71
CA GLU A 13 -2.96 -16.55 7.04
C GLU A 13 -3.15 -16.28 8.54
N PHE A 14 -2.42 -16.99 9.40
CA PHE A 14 -2.43 -16.72 10.84
C PHE A 14 -2.03 -15.27 11.17
N VAL A 15 -0.98 -14.75 10.53
CA VAL A 15 -0.55 -13.35 10.74
C VAL A 15 -1.64 -12.37 10.28
N TYR A 16 -2.28 -12.63 9.14
CA TYR A 16 -3.38 -11.79 8.64
C TYR A 16 -4.56 -11.76 9.60
N GLU A 17 -4.97 -12.91 10.14
CA GLU A 17 -6.02 -13.01 11.15
C GLU A 17 -5.67 -12.22 12.42
N GLN A 18 -4.40 -12.26 12.86
CA GLN A 18 -3.96 -11.47 14.01
C GLN A 18 -4.05 -9.96 13.75
N ILE A 19 -3.66 -9.51 12.56
CA ILE A 19 -3.74 -8.10 12.14
C ILE A 19 -5.21 -7.65 12.12
N GLU A 20 -6.10 -8.43 11.49
CA GLU A 20 -7.53 -8.14 11.44
C GLU A 20 -8.16 -8.12 12.84
N SER A 21 -7.76 -9.04 13.72
CA SER A 21 -8.20 -9.05 15.12
C SER A 21 -7.77 -7.79 15.87
N GLN A 22 -6.52 -7.33 15.72
CA GLN A 22 -6.07 -6.09 16.36
C GLN A 22 -6.77 -4.86 15.78
N LYS A 23 -7.03 -4.84 14.47
CA LYS A 23 -7.81 -3.79 13.79
C LYS A 23 -9.25 -3.73 14.30
N SER A 24 -9.90 -4.88 14.49
CA SER A 24 -11.26 -4.97 15.08
C SER A 24 -11.33 -4.38 16.49
N ARG A 25 -10.21 -4.45 17.22
CA ARG A 25 -10.00 -3.82 18.54
C ARG A 25 -9.66 -2.33 18.47
N LYS A 26 -9.83 -1.69 17.31
CA LYS A 26 -9.57 -0.26 17.04
C LYS A 26 -8.12 0.16 17.31
N LYS A 27 -7.16 -0.76 17.19
CA LYS A 27 -5.73 -0.41 17.24
C LYS A 27 -5.28 0.18 15.91
N ALA A 28 -4.40 1.19 15.98
CA ALA A 28 -3.72 1.71 14.80
C ALA A 28 -2.63 0.73 14.34
N ILE A 29 -2.57 0.47 13.04
CA ILE A 29 -1.61 -0.46 12.43
C ILE A 29 -0.96 0.24 11.24
N LEU A 30 0.37 0.29 11.23
CA LEU A 30 1.15 0.70 10.07
C LEU A 30 1.70 -0.55 9.39
N LEU A 31 1.15 -0.87 8.23
CA LEU A 31 1.58 -2.01 7.41
C LEU A 31 2.44 -1.51 6.26
N ILE A 32 3.63 -2.11 6.08
CA ILE A 32 4.53 -1.82 4.97
C ILE A 32 4.74 -3.12 4.20
N SER A 33 4.22 -3.18 2.98
CA SER A 33 4.41 -4.34 2.09
C SER A 33 4.49 -3.88 0.64
N THR A 34 5.20 -4.65 -0.17
CA THR A 34 5.21 -4.51 -1.64
C THR A 34 4.24 -5.48 -2.31
N GLU A 35 3.61 -6.37 -1.54
CA GLU A 35 2.64 -7.33 -2.06
C GLU A 35 1.24 -6.74 -2.07
N LEU A 36 0.72 -6.53 -3.29
CA LEU A 36 -0.58 -5.87 -3.47
C LEU A 36 -1.73 -6.67 -2.87
N SER A 37 -1.67 -8.00 -2.88
CA SER A 37 -2.70 -8.86 -2.28
C SER A 37 -2.85 -8.62 -0.77
N GLU A 38 -1.73 -8.48 -0.06
CA GLU A 38 -1.68 -8.16 1.36
C GLU A 38 -2.23 -6.76 1.64
N ILE A 39 -1.74 -5.78 0.89
CA ILE A 39 -2.15 -4.38 1.03
C ILE A 39 -3.66 -4.22 0.78
N LEU A 40 -4.18 -4.85 -0.27
CA LEU A 40 -5.60 -4.83 -0.63
C LEU A 40 -6.47 -5.68 0.30
N ARG A 41 -5.91 -6.60 1.09
CA ARG A 41 -6.68 -7.33 2.09
C ARG A 41 -6.82 -6.55 3.39
N LEU A 42 -5.72 -6.02 3.90
CA LEU A 42 -5.63 -5.59 5.30
C LEU A 42 -5.85 -4.08 5.50
N SER A 43 -5.53 -3.27 4.49
CA SER A 43 -5.43 -1.81 4.65
C SER A 43 -6.78 -1.11 4.49
N ASP A 44 -7.03 -0.08 5.31
CA ASP A 44 -8.15 0.86 5.10
C ASP A 44 -7.78 1.97 4.10
N ARG A 45 -6.52 2.39 4.13
CA ARG A 45 -5.95 3.46 3.31
C ARG A 45 -4.55 3.05 2.88
N ILE A 46 -4.17 3.38 1.66
CA ILE A 46 -2.93 2.91 1.05
C ILE A 46 -2.13 4.12 0.59
N ALA A 47 -1.00 4.36 1.24
CA ALA A 47 -0.02 5.37 0.85
C ALA A 47 1.06 4.73 -0.03
N VAL A 48 1.33 5.29 -1.21
CA VAL A 48 2.36 4.77 -2.11
C VAL A 48 3.58 5.67 -2.08
N LEU A 49 4.73 5.08 -1.79
CA LEU A 49 6.03 5.75 -1.81
C LEU A 49 6.84 5.29 -3.04
N PHE A 50 7.45 6.25 -3.75
CA PHE A 50 8.39 6.00 -4.84
C PHE A 50 9.56 6.98 -4.75
N GLN A 51 10.80 6.47 -4.74
CA GLN A 51 12.03 7.27 -4.63
C GLN A 51 11.99 8.34 -3.51
N GLY A 52 11.51 7.95 -2.33
CA GLY A 52 11.42 8.84 -1.16
C GLY A 52 10.28 9.86 -1.22
N ARG A 53 9.41 9.81 -2.23
CA ARG A 53 8.27 10.72 -2.39
C ARG A 53 6.94 9.99 -2.19
N LEU A 54 6.00 10.66 -1.54
CA LEU A 54 4.61 10.21 -1.42
C LEU A 54 3.88 10.49 -2.73
N MET A 55 3.56 9.43 -3.46
CA MET A 55 2.91 9.51 -4.77
C MET A 55 1.40 9.74 -4.67
N GLY A 56 0.80 9.36 -3.54
CA GLY A 56 -0.62 9.54 -3.24
C GLY A 56 -1.09 8.65 -2.10
N ILE A 57 -2.29 8.96 -1.58
CA ILE A 57 -3.03 8.13 -0.64
C ILE A 57 -4.34 7.74 -1.30
N VAL A 58 -4.62 6.44 -1.38
CA VAL A 58 -5.84 5.89 -1.99
C VAL A 58 -6.68 5.21 -0.91
N GLU A 59 -7.96 5.54 -0.85
CA GLU A 59 -8.91 4.85 0.01
C GLU A 59 -9.08 3.42 -0.47
N ARG A 60 -9.15 2.44 0.45
CA ARG A 60 -9.18 1.03 0.06
C ARG A 60 -10.29 0.71 -0.93
N LYS A 61 -11.48 1.30 -0.76
CA LYS A 61 -12.65 1.10 -1.63
C LYS A 61 -12.41 1.51 -3.09
N GLU A 62 -11.49 2.42 -3.35
CA GLU A 62 -11.14 2.92 -4.69
C GLU A 62 -9.86 2.25 -5.22
N ALA A 63 -9.11 1.56 -4.37
CA ALA A 63 -7.81 1.00 -4.72
C ALA A 63 -7.93 -0.19 -5.68
N THR A 64 -7.38 -0.01 -6.88
CA THR A 64 -7.19 -1.05 -7.88
C THR A 64 -5.71 -1.39 -8.04
N VAL A 65 -5.40 -2.63 -8.42
CA VAL A 65 -4.02 -3.07 -8.72
C VAL A 65 -3.37 -2.15 -9.75
N GLU A 66 -4.11 -1.76 -10.79
CA GLU A 66 -3.61 -0.90 -11.86
C GLU A 66 -3.28 0.51 -11.37
N GLN A 67 -4.17 1.13 -10.58
CA GLN A 67 -3.93 2.45 -10.01
C GLN A 67 -2.73 2.46 -9.06
N LEU A 68 -2.66 1.46 -8.17
CA LEU A 68 -1.53 1.34 -7.26
C LEU A 68 -0.23 1.06 -8.02
N GLY A 69 -0.27 0.19 -9.04
CA GLY A 69 0.86 -0.09 -9.93
C GLY A 69 1.38 1.16 -10.63
N ARG A 70 0.50 2.03 -11.15
CA ARG A 70 0.88 3.33 -11.72
C ARG A 70 1.62 4.20 -10.71
N LEU A 71 1.07 4.35 -9.50
CA LEU A 71 1.71 5.13 -8.44
C LEU A 71 3.07 4.54 -8.03
N MET A 72 3.18 3.20 -7.96
CA MET A 72 4.42 2.49 -7.65
C MET A 72 5.47 2.64 -8.76
N ALA A 73 5.05 2.85 -10.01
CA ALA A 73 5.91 3.17 -11.13
C ALA A 73 6.29 4.67 -11.20
N GLY A 74 5.87 5.49 -10.23
CA GLY A 74 6.15 6.92 -10.20
C GLY A 74 5.18 7.78 -11.02
N ILE A 75 4.09 7.20 -11.55
CA ILE A 75 3.07 7.94 -12.30
C ILE A 75 2.06 8.50 -11.30
N SER A 76 2.18 9.79 -10.98
CA SER A 76 1.29 10.46 -10.02
C SER A 76 -0.11 10.69 -10.59
N ALA A 77 -1.15 10.61 -9.74
CA ALA A 77 -2.53 10.91 -10.12
C ALA A 77 -2.79 12.41 -10.42
N GLY A 78 -1.76 13.26 -10.28
CA GLY A 78 -1.85 14.69 -10.54
C GLY A 78 -0.47 15.35 -10.57
N LYS A 79 0.18 15.33 -11.75
CA LYS A 79 1.12 16.32 -12.30
C LYS A 79 1.91 15.71 -13.48
N ASP A 80 1.24 15.52 -14.61
CA ASP A 80 1.89 15.44 -15.93
C ASP A 80 1.40 16.62 -16.81
N GLY A 81 1.51 17.83 -16.27
CA GLY A 81 1.02 19.05 -16.94
C GLY A 81 1.62 20.38 -16.50
N ASN A 82 2.77 20.40 -15.81
CA ASN A 82 3.62 21.61 -15.78
C ASN A 82 5.04 21.30 -15.30
N ARG A 83 5.92 21.01 -16.25
CA ARG A 83 7.37 21.21 -16.13
C ARG A 83 7.85 21.85 -17.44
N ASN A 84 7.40 23.08 -17.67
CA ASN A 84 8.21 24.06 -18.39
C ASN A 84 8.76 25.06 -17.36
N GLU A 85 10.08 25.23 -17.47
CA GLU A 85 10.93 26.35 -17.05
C GLU A 85 11.49 26.46 -15.62
N GLU A 86 12.76 26.89 -15.66
CA GLU A 86 13.74 27.30 -14.64
C GLU A 86 14.60 26.16 -14.03
N ALA A 87 15.90 25.99 -14.36
CA ALA A 87 16.89 26.80 -15.09
C ALA A 87 17.98 25.91 -15.72
#